data_AF-A0A6A4BL97-F1
#
_entry.id   AF-A0A6A4BL97-F1
#
_cell.length_a   1.000
_cell.length_b   1.000
_cell.length_c   1.000
_cell.angle_alpha   90.00
_cell.angle_beta   90.00
_cell.angle_gamma   90.00
#
_symmetry.space_group_name_H-M   'P 1'
#
loop_
_entity.id
_entity.type
_entity.pdbx_description
1 polymer ?
#
loop_
_entity_poly.entity_id
_entity_poly.type
_entity_poly.pdbx_seq_one_letter_code
_entity_poly.pdbx_strand_id
1 'polypeptide(L)'
;MGFPSYMPVQPLLQHLHIRWVPIEYWELIQTCPWDDMWQQRISTLVFFKFSEISSEMTEAIKLVLDFMSRWRREYWELYHWVTMDPDFDYHRTQELRAIPELADMYHRKYRHSDFDNHRKRMMAEVEKTPGYNDRIWFEPGLWVVPQNPCYWITRDPELQISLQDQLATVDDLEPARTQWVTRQSEDAFLKLAPALLRNQLLSETEQLDNLLLPSSKYDEDTLAAVLAAVSKRKRK
;
A
#
# COMPACT_ATOMS: atom_id res chain seq x y z
N MET A 1 4.69 -10.93 -9.77
CA MET A 1 5.11 -9.66 -9.13
C MET A 1 6.21 -9.94 -8.13
N GLY A 2 7.24 -9.09 -8.09
CA GLY A 2 8.53 -9.35 -7.42
C GLY A 2 8.54 -9.07 -5.92
N PHE A 3 7.48 -9.43 -5.20
CA PHE A 3 7.42 -9.21 -3.76
C PHE A 3 8.33 -10.15 -2.98
N PRO A 4 8.86 -9.71 -1.82
CA PRO A 4 9.56 -10.58 -0.90
C PRO A 4 8.70 -11.77 -0.47
N SER A 5 9.27 -12.97 -0.55
CA SER A 5 8.58 -14.24 -0.22
C SER A 5 9.13 -14.90 1.04
N TYR A 6 9.87 -14.16 1.86
CA TYR A 6 10.41 -14.67 3.12
C TYR A 6 9.46 -14.38 4.28
N MET A 7 9.43 -15.30 5.25
CA MET A 7 8.65 -15.20 6.48
C MET A 7 9.52 -15.68 7.65
N PRO A 8 9.53 -15.00 8.80
CA PRO A 8 10.18 -15.50 9.99
C PRO A 8 9.61 -16.86 10.40
N VAL A 9 10.48 -17.81 10.73
CA VAL A 9 10.04 -19.08 11.31
C VAL A 9 9.51 -18.86 12.72
N GLN A 10 8.44 -19.56 13.09
CA GLN A 10 7.72 -19.35 14.34
C GLN A 10 8.61 -19.34 15.61
N PRO A 11 9.60 -20.25 15.77
CA PRO A 11 10.48 -20.22 16.94
C PRO A 11 11.34 -18.96 17.06
N LEU A 12 11.61 -18.26 15.96
CA LEU A 12 12.45 -17.06 15.94
C LEU A 12 11.65 -15.76 16.15
N LEU A 13 10.32 -15.82 16.18
CA LEU A 13 9.47 -14.63 16.38
C LEU A 13 9.77 -13.93 17.71
N GLN A 14 10.11 -14.68 18.77
CA GLN A 14 10.49 -14.12 20.05
C GLN A 14 11.66 -13.12 19.94
N HIS A 15 12.61 -13.37 19.04
CA HIS A 15 13.76 -12.50 18.80
C HIS A 15 13.39 -11.26 17.97
N LEU A 16 12.28 -11.29 17.26
CA LEU A 16 11.75 -10.14 16.54
C LEU A 16 10.84 -9.29 17.43
N HIS A 17 10.08 -9.91 18.33
CA HIS A 17 9.24 -9.20 19.30
C HIS A 17 10.06 -8.20 20.14
N ILE A 18 11.25 -8.61 20.60
CA ILE A 18 12.14 -7.74 21.39
C ILE A 18 12.73 -6.58 20.59
N ARG A 19 12.72 -6.66 19.25
CA ARG A 19 13.23 -5.60 18.36
C ARG A 19 12.14 -4.61 17.95
N TRP A 20 10.88 -4.93 18.24
CA TRP A 20 9.78 -4.02 17.95
C TRP A 20 9.73 -2.95 19.04
N VAL A 21 9.86 -1.69 18.62
CA VAL A 21 9.83 -0.52 19.50
C VAL A 21 8.48 0.19 19.31
N PRO A 22 7.50 0.01 20.21
CA PRO A 22 6.13 0.48 20.03
C PRO A 22 6.01 1.98 19.77
N ILE A 23 6.72 2.80 20.55
CA ILE A 23 6.65 4.26 20.47
C ILE A 23 7.25 4.74 19.15
N GLU A 24 8.41 4.23 18.78
CA GLU A 24 9.07 4.60 17.52
C GLU A 24 8.24 4.16 16.30
N TYR A 25 7.61 2.97 16.36
CA TYR A 25 6.71 2.53 15.30
C TYR A 25 5.43 3.37 15.26
N TRP A 26 4.90 3.77 16.42
CA TRP A 26 3.78 4.70 16.50
C TRP A 26 4.13 6.05 15.86
N GLU A 27 5.29 6.62 16.18
CA GLU A 27 5.80 7.85 15.57
C GLU A 27 5.95 7.71 14.05
N LEU A 28 6.46 6.56 13.58
CA LEU A 28 6.57 6.26 12.15
C LEU A 28 5.19 6.27 11.46
N ILE A 29 4.18 5.61 12.03
CA ILE A 29 2.84 5.61 11.39
C ILE A 29 2.16 6.98 11.47
N GLN A 30 2.52 7.85 12.42
CA GLN A 30 2.02 9.23 12.44
C GLN A 30 2.52 10.08 11.27
N THR A 31 3.62 9.68 10.61
CA THR A 31 4.07 10.35 9.38
C THR A 31 3.22 9.99 8.16
N CYS A 32 2.24 9.10 8.31
CA CYS A 32 1.38 8.62 7.23
C CYS A 32 2.17 8.14 5.98
N PRO A 33 3.11 7.18 6.10
CA PRO A 33 3.96 6.78 4.99
C PRO A 33 3.19 6.22 3.76
N TRP A 34 1.94 5.79 3.97
CA TRP A 34 1.03 5.42 2.89
C TRP A 34 0.54 6.61 2.04
N ASP A 35 0.46 7.82 2.62
CA ASP A 35 0.11 9.03 1.89
C ASP A 35 1.27 9.43 0.98
N ASP A 36 2.50 9.37 1.49
CA ASP A 36 3.72 9.59 0.70
C ASP A 36 3.81 8.58 -0.45
N MET A 37 3.57 7.29 -0.17
CA MET A 37 3.51 6.24 -1.19
C MET A 37 2.44 6.52 -2.26
N TRP A 38 1.28 7.04 -1.87
CA TRP A 38 0.19 7.38 -2.79
C TRP A 38 0.49 8.61 -3.65
N GLN A 39 1.06 9.66 -3.06
CA GLN A 39 1.38 10.90 -3.75
C GLN A 39 2.51 10.73 -4.76
N GLN A 40 3.50 9.88 -4.44
CA GLN A 40 4.66 9.62 -5.29
C GLN A 40 4.46 8.43 -6.25
N ARG A 41 3.28 7.81 -6.24
CA ARG A 41 2.97 6.64 -7.09
C ARG A 41 3.17 6.96 -8.56
N ILE A 42 3.38 5.91 -9.34
CA ILE A 42 3.28 6.00 -10.80
C ILE A 42 1.82 6.32 -11.16
N SER A 43 1.61 7.49 -11.75
CA SER A 43 0.29 8.04 -12.03
C SER A 43 -0.08 7.97 -13.51
N THR A 44 0.61 7.12 -14.28
CA THR A 44 0.38 6.89 -15.71
C THR A 44 0.26 5.39 -15.98
N LEU A 45 -0.43 5.04 -17.06
CA LEU A 45 -0.27 3.72 -17.68
C LEU A 45 1.05 3.71 -18.46
N VAL A 46 1.79 2.61 -18.34
CA VAL A 46 3.12 2.43 -18.90
C VAL A 46 3.12 1.42 -20.06
N PHE A 47 2.18 0.47 -20.06
CA PHE A 47 2.07 -0.58 -21.08
C PHE A 47 0.78 -0.49 -21.91
N PHE A 48 -0.29 0.06 -21.36
CA PHE A 48 -1.61 0.13 -21.99
C PHE A 48 -2.03 1.56 -22.29
N LYS A 49 -2.82 1.74 -23.35
CA LYS A 49 -3.42 3.03 -23.70
C LYS A 49 -4.92 3.02 -23.43
N PHE A 50 -5.44 4.06 -22.78
CA PHE A 50 -6.88 4.25 -22.61
C PHE A 50 -7.63 4.26 -23.95
N SER A 51 -7.02 4.78 -25.02
CA SER A 51 -7.62 4.75 -26.36
C SER A 51 -7.84 3.35 -26.92
N GLU A 52 -7.16 2.34 -26.38
CA GLU A 52 -7.22 0.93 -26.79
C GLU A 52 -7.97 0.06 -25.75
N ILE A 53 -8.31 0.62 -24.59
CA ILE A 53 -9.08 -0.03 -23.53
C ILE A 53 -10.57 0.27 -23.76
N SER A 54 -11.44 -0.70 -23.47
CA SER A 54 -12.90 -0.49 -23.53
C SER A 54 -13.35 0.61 -22.55
N SER A 55 -14.47 1.27 -22.85
CA SER A 55 -15.07 2.24 -21.92
C SER A 55 -15.36 1.63 -20.55
N GLU A 56 -15.85 0.40 -20.53
CA GLU A 56 -16.20 -0.36 -19.33
C GLU A 56 -14.95 -0.65 -18.50
N MET A 57 -13.87 -1.10 -19.13
CA MET A 57 -12.62 -1.37 -18.43
C MET A 57 -11.94 -0.07 -17.96
N THR A 58 -12.11 1.05 -18.68
CA THR A 58 -11.66 2.36 -18.20
C THR A 58 -12.37 2.76 -16.90
N GLU A 59 -13.68 2.52 -16.79
CA GLU A 59 -14.41 2.74 -15.53
C GLU A 59 -13.98 1.74 -14.44
N ALA A 60 -13.68 0.49 -14.80
CA ALA A 60 -13.13 -0.49 -13.86
C ALA A 60 -11.76 -0.07 -13.31
N ILE A 61 -10.88 0.53 -14.14
CA ILE A 61 -9.61 1.09 -13.69
C ILE A 61 -9.83 2.22 -12.68
N LYS A 62 -10.82 3.10 -12.91
CA LYS A 62 -11.16 4.15 -11.94
C LYS A 62 -11.63 3.57 -10.60
N LEU A 63 -12.42 2.50 -10.63
CA LEU A 63 -12.82 1.77 -9.42
C LEU A 63 -11.59 1.22 -8.67
N VAL A 64 -10.60 0.68 -9.38
CA VAL A 64 -9.33 0.22 -8.79
C VAL A 64 -8.58 1.39 -8.16
N LEU A 65 -8.47 2.53 -8.84
CA LEU A 65 -7.79 3.72 -8.31
C LEU A 65 -8.46 4.27 -7.05
N ASP A 66 -9.79 4.34 -7.04
CA ASP A 66 -10.56 4.76 -5.86
C ASP A 66 -10.36 3.80 -4.69
N PHE A 67 -10.30 2.49 -4.98
CA PHE A 67 -9.98 1.48 -3.98
C PHE A 67 -8.55 1.66 -3.43
N MET A 68 -7.56 1.84 -4.30
CA MET A 68 -6.17 2.10 -3.90
C MET A 68 -6.05 3.33 -3.01
N SER A 69 -6.68 4.45 -3.40
CA SER A 69 -6.69 5.68 -2.59
C SER A 69 -7.28 5.42 -1.21
N ARG A 70 -8.45 4.77 -1.14
CA ARG A 70 -9.17 4.54 0.13
C ARG A 70 -8.41 3.63 1.08
N TRP A 71 -7.72 2.62 0.55
CA TRP A 71 -7.11 1.53 1.33
C TRP A 71 -5.57 1.57 1.33
N ARG A 72 -4.98 2.72 0.98
CA ARG A 72 -3.52 2.89 0.86
C ARG A 72 -2.76 2.55 2.15
N ARG A 73 -3.35 2.79 3.32
CA ARG A 73 -2.77 2.39 4.60
C ARG A 73 -2.64 0.87 4.70
N GLU A 74 -3.68 0.12 4.36
CA GLU A 74 -3.68 -1.34 4.41
C GLU A 74 -2.76 -1.96 3.36
N TYR A 75 -2.64 -1.33 2.18
CA TYR A 75 -1.60 -1.65 1.22
C TYR A 75 -0.21 -1.53 1.86
N TRP A 76 0.12 -0.36 2.41
CA TRP A 76 1.42 -0.12 3.04
C TRP A 76 1.70 -1.06 4.23
N GLU A 77 0.72 -1.27 5.12
CA GLU A 77 0.85 -2.17 6.28
C GLU A 77 1.11 -3.63 5.84
N LEU A 78 0.52 -4.09 4.73
CA LEU A 78 0.80 -5.41 4.17
C LEU A 78 2.20 -5.50 3.54
N TYR A 79 2.71 -4.43 2.95
CA TYR A 79 4.05 -4.40 2.38
C TYR A 79 5.16 -4.18 3.41
N HIS A 80 4.83 -3.71 4.63
CA HIS A 80 5.80 -3.40 5.70
C HIS A 80 5.41 -4.11 6.99
N TRP A 81 5.14 -5.41 6.91
CA TRP A 81 4.58 -6.16 8.02
C TRP A 81 5.62 -6.41 9.12
N VAL A 82 5.61 -5.56 10.16
CA VAL A 82 6.44 -5.76 11.36
C VAL A 82 5.87 -6.85 12.26
N THR A 83 6.72 -7.56 13.00
CA THR A 83 6.29 -8.55 13.99
C THR A 83 6.16 -7.89 15.37
N MET A 84 4.93 -7.58 15.77
CA MET A 84 4.63 -6.98 17.08
C MET A 84 4.58 -8.05 18.16
N ASP A 85 5.03 -7.70 19.38
CA ASP A 85 4.88 -8.55 20.55
C ASP A 85 3.37 -8.67 20.93
N PRO A 86 2.76 -9.88 20.89
CA PRO A 86 1.36 -10.05 21.23
C PRO A 86 1.06 -9.84 22.71
N ASP A 87 2.06 -9.98 23.59
CA ASP A 87 1.91 -9.87 25.04
C ASP A 87 2.29 -8.47 25.57
N PHE A 88 2.48 -7.50 24.66
CA PHE A 88 2.87 -6.15 25.03
C PHE A 88 1.77 -5.44 25.83
N ASP A 89 2.12 -5.07 27.07
CA ASP A 89 1.27 -4.26 27.93
C ASP A 89 1.43 -2.78 27.62
N TYR A 90 0.58 -2.27 26.71
CA TYR A 90 0.50 -0.84 26.38
C TYR A 90 -0.07 0.03 27.52
N HIS A 91 -0.45 -0.56 28.67
CA HIS A 91 -0.81 0.17 29.88
C HIS A 91 0.32 0.22 30.92
N ARG A 92 1.47 -0.41 30.65
CA ARG A 92 2.55 -0.59 31.61
C ARG A 92 3.14 0.72 32.14
N THR A 93 3.44 1.67 31.24
CA THR A 93 4.07 2.95 31.60
C THR A 93 3.14 4.13 31.38
N GLN A 94 3.45 5.27 32.00
CA GLN A 94 2.67 6.50 31.81
C GLN A 94 2.78 7.02 30.37
N GLU A 95 3.96 6.89 29.75
CA GLU A 95 4.20 7.28 28.36
C GLU A 95 3.31 6.46 27.40
N LEU A 96 3.24 5.13 27.59
CA LEU A 96 2.40 4.27 26.75
C LEU A 96 0.90 4.56 26.95
N ARG A 97 0.46 4.78 28.20
CA ARG A 97 -0.93 5.16 28.50
C ARG A 97 -1.34 6.50 27.89
N ALA A 98 -0.39 7.38 27.59
CA ALA A 98 -0.65 8.66 26.97
C ALA A 98 -0.85 8.57 25.45
N ILE A 99 -0.70 7.38 24.86
CA ILE A 99 -0.88 7.13 23.41
C ILE A 99 -2.08 6.17 23.21
N PRO A 100 -3.32 6.70 23.13
CA PRO A 100 -4.54 5.90 22.93
C PRO A 100 -4.49 5.01 21.68
N GLU A 101 -3.76 5.43 20.65
CA GLU A 101 -3.68 4.80 19.34
C GLU A 101 -2.80 3.53 19.34
N LEU A 102 -2.05 3.25 20.40
CA LEU A 102 -1.28 2.00 20.50
C LEU A 102 -2.21 0.78 20.40
N ALA A 103 -3.43 0.85 20.97
CA ALA A 103 -4.42 -0.22 20.82
C ALA A 103 -4.86 -0.39 19.35
N ASP A 104 -5.01 0.71 18.59
CA ASP A 104 -5.34 0.66 17.16
C ASP A 104 -4.26 -0.07 16.34
N MET A 105 -2.99 0.05 16.72
CA MET A 105 -1.91 -0.69 16.03
C MET A 105 -2.12 -2.21 16.11
N TYR A 106 -2.63 -2.71 17.24
CA TYR A 106 -2.97 -4.12 17.41
C TYR A 106 -4.25 -4.55 16.67
N HIS A 107 -5.11 -3.60 16.31
CA HIS A 107 -6.31 -3.87 15.51
C HIS A 107 -6.04 -4.03 14.00
N ARG A 108 -4.78 -3.91 13.54
CA ARG A 108 -4.40 -4.05 12.11
C ARG A 108 -4.88 -5.36 11.45
N LYS A 109 -4.93 -6.46 12.20
CA LYS A 109 -5.45 -7.74 11.69
C LYS A 109 -6.93 -7.65 11.27
N TYR A 110 -7.74 -6.89 12.02
CA TYR A 110 -9.14 -6.69 11.68
C TYR A 110 -9.30 -5.78 10.47
N ARG A 111 -8.52 -4.68 10.39
CA ARG A 111 -8.48 -3.81 9.21
C ARG A 111 -8.09 -4.58 7.94
N HIS A 112 -7.07 -5.44 8.04
CA HIS A 112 -6.65 -6.29 6.92
C HIS A 112 -7.72 -7.28 6.47
N SER A 113 -8.49 -7.84 7.39
CA SER A 113 -9.63 -8.70 7.03
C SER A 113 -10.71 -7.92 6.29
N ASP A 114 -11.05 -6.71 6.75
CA ASP A 114 -12.02 -5.84 6.09
C ASP A 114 -11.54 -5.40 4.69
N PHE A 115 -10.26 -5.02 4.58
CA PHE A 115 -9.59 -4.74 3.32
C PHE A 115 -9.68 -5.91 2.34
N ASP A 116 -9.31 -7.12 2.76
CA ASP A 116 -9.32 -8.29 1.87
C ASP A 116 -10.73 -8.64 1.41
N ASN A 117 -11.74 -8.48 2.26
CA ASN A 117 -13.14 -8.66 1.87
C ASN A 117 -13.57 -7.66 0.80
N HIS A 118 -13.23 -6.37 0.95
CA HIS A 118 -13.55 -5.34 -0.03
C HIS A 118 -12.75 -5.51 -1.33
N ARG A 119 -11.47 -5.89 -1.21
CA ARG A 119 -10.61 -6.21 -2.35
C ARG A 119 -11.17 -7.35 -3.20
N LYS A 120 -11.56 -8.46 -2.56
CA LYS A 120 -12.17 -9.61 -3.26
C LYS A 120 -13.42 -9.23 -4.01
N ARG A 121 -14.28 -8.37 -3.43
CA ARG A 121 -15.47 -7.85 -4.10
C ARG A 121 -15.11 -6.97 -5.29
N MET A 122 -14.17 -6.03 -5.12
CA MET A 122 -13.69 -5.16 -6.20
C MET A 122 -13.12 -6.00 -7.35
N MET A 123 -12.23 -6.95 -7.06
CA MET A 123 -11.64 -7.84 -8.07
C MET A 123 -12.71 -8.63 -8.83
N ALA A 124 -13.70 -9.18 -8.13
CA ALA A 124 -14.79 -9.92 -8.77
C ALA A 124 -15.63 -9.05 -9.74
N GLU A 125 -15.73 -7.74 -9.50
CA GLU A 125 -16.41 -6.82 -10.43
C GLU A 125 -15.51 -6.46 -11.61
N VAL A 126 -14.22 -6.20 -11.37
CA VAL A 126 -13.23 -5.93 -12.43
C VAL A 126 -13.09 -7.12 -13.37
N GLU A 127 -13.00 -8.35 -12.86
CA GLU A 127 -12.86 -9.58 -13.65
C GLU A 127 -14.07 -9.87 -14.56
N LYS A 128 -15.26 -9.39 -14.21
CA LYS A 128 -16.48 -9.53 -15.03
C LYS A 128 -16.60 -8.46 -16.12
N THR A 129 -15.74 -7.45 -16.10
CA THR A 129 -15.85 -6.29 -16.98
C THR A 129 -15.46 -6.67 -18.43
N PRO A 130 -16.27 -6.32 -19.45
CA PRO A 130 -15.90 -6.54 -20.84
C PRO A 130 -14.55 -5.89 -21.19
N GLY A 131 -13.64 -6.71 -21.73
CA GLY A 131 -12.27 -6.27 -22.05
C GLY A 131 -11.25 -6.51 -20.92
N TYR A 132 -11.66 -7.10 -19.79
CA TYR A 132 -10.75 -7.51 -18.74
C TYR A 132 -9.64 -8.44 -19.26
N ASN A 133 -8.41 -8.19 -18.81
CA ASN A 133 -7.26 -9.02 -19.08
C ASN A 133 -6.30 -8.97 -17.87
N ASP A 134 -5.88 -10.12 -17.36
CA ASP A 134 -4.96 -10.20 -16.22
C ASP A 134 -3.65 -9.42 -16.43
N ARG A 135 -3.26 -9.17 -17.70
CA ARG A 135 -2.07 -8.39 -18.02
C ARG A 135 -2.13 -6.95 -17.50
N ILE A 136 -3.32 -6.40 -17.22
CA ILE A 136 -3.47 -5.05 -16.66
C ILE A 136 -2.74 -4.90 -15.32
N TRP A 137 -2.59 -5.98 -14.54
CA TRP A 137 -1.93 -5.97 -13.25
C TRP A 137 -0.39 -5.94 -13.30
N PHE A 138 0.18 -5.92 -14.50
CA PHE A 138 1.59 -5.56 -14.68
C PHE A 138 1.80 -4.05 -14.75
N GLU A 139 0.73 -3.25 -14.89
CA GLU A 139 0.84 -1.80 -14.84
C GLU A 139 1.36 -1.35 -13.48
N PRO A 140 2.52 -0.67 -13.43
CA PRO A 140 3.12 -0.33 -12.15
C PRO A 140 2.35 0.81 -11.45
N GLY A 141 1.48 1.53 -12.16
CA GLY A 141 0.52 2.48 -11.58
C GLY A 141 -0.72 1.85 -10.93
N LEU A 142 -0.93 0.53 -11.09
CA LEU A 142 -2.03 -0.21 -10.46
C LEU A 142 -1.48 -1.14 -9.38
N TRP A 143 -1.77 -0.82 -8.12
CA TRP A 143 -1.18 -1.52 -6.98
C TRP A 143 -1.77 -2.92 -6.78
N VAL A 144 -0.90 -3.91 -6.58
CA VAL A 144 -1.33 -5.30 -6.37
C VAL A 144 -0.95 -5.81 -5.00
N VAL A 145 -1.87 -6.54 -4.37
CA VAL A 145 -1.67 -7.07 -3.03
C VAL A 145 -0.81 -8.34 -3.08
N PRO A 146 0.18 -8.50 -2.18
CA PRO A 146 1.02 -9.69 -2.16
C PRO A 146 0.21 -10.87 -1.59
N GLN A 147 0.56 -12.10 -1.97
CA GLN A 147 -0.15 -13.29 -1.47
C GLN A 147 -0.04 -13.44 0.05
N ASN A 148 1.13 -13.08 0.60
CA ASN A 148 1.42 -13.05 2.03
C ASN A 148 1.92 -11.65 2.39
N PRO A 149 1.72 -11.19 3.65
CA PRO A 149 2.33 -9.95 4.12
C PRO A 149 3.85 -9.98 3.92
N CYS A 150 4.42 -8.89 3.43
CA CYS A 150 5.85 -8.76 3.24
C CYS A 150 6.49 -8.39 4.58
N TYR A 151 7.11 -9.37 5.24
CA TYR A 151 7.70 -9.13 6.56
C TYR A 151 8.84 -8.11 6.50
N TRP A 152 8.77 -7.10 7.38
CA TRP A 152 9.87 -6.18 7.64
C TRP A 152 10.60 -6.65 8.90
N ILE A 153 11.83 -7.16 8.69
CA ILE A 153 12.69 -7.63 9.78
C ILE A 153 13.39 -6.42 10.38
N THR A 154 12.86 -5.90 11.49
CA THR A 154 13.49 -4.79 12.20
C THR A 154 14.88 -5.17 12.69
N ARG A 155 15.79 -4.20 12.62
CA ARG A 155 17.17 -4.36 13.06
C ARG A 155 17.24 -4.41 14.58
N ASP A 156 18.39 -4.87 15.07
CA ASP A 156 18.66 -4.89 16.50
C ASP A 156 18.65 -3.45 17.07
N PRO A 157 17.87 -3.16 18.13
CA PRO A 157 17.88 -1.85 18.77
C PRO A 157 19.26 -1.37 19.23
N GLU A 158 20.19 -2.29 19.54
CA GLU A 158 21.56 -1.93 19.92
C GLU A 158 22.34 -1.23 18.80
N LEU A 159 21.92 -1.38 17.53
CA LEU A 159 22.52 -0.70 16.40
C LEU A 159 22.15 0.79 16.33
N GLN A 160 21.17 1.25 17.12
CA GLN A 160 20.72 2.65 17.19
C GLN A 160 20.37 3.25 15.81
N ILE A 161 19.80 2.44 14.92
CA ILE A 161 19.30 2.88 13.61
C ILE A 161 17.81 3.13 13.75
N SER A 162 17.36 4.34 13.40
CA SER A 162 15.94 4.70 13.49
C SER A 162 15.06 3.82 12.59
N LEU A 163 13.80 3.61 12.95
CA LEU A 163 12.84 2.90 12.10
C LEU A 163 12.63 3.62 10.77
N GLN A 164 12.73 4.95 10.73
CA GLN A 164 12.66 5.76 9.51
C GLN A 164 13.83 5.43 8.56
N ASP A 165 15.07 5.38 9.07
CA ASP A 165 16.24 5.01 8.26
C ASP A 165 16.18 3.54 7.80
N GLN A 166 15.68 2.67 8.67
CA GLN A 166 15.44 1.27 8.33
C GLN A 166 14.37 1.13 7.24
N LEU A 167 13.29 1.92 7.29
CA LEU A 167 12.23 1.95 6.28
C LEU A 167 12.81 2.40 4.93
N ALA A 168 13.50 3.53 4.90
CA ALA A 168 14.14 4.04 3.68
C ALA A 168 15.10 3.00 3.07
N THR A 169 15.86 2.29 3.91
CA THR A 169 16.76 1.24 3.45
C THR A 169 16.02 0.05 2.84
N VAL A 170 14.95 -0.45 3.49
CA VAL A 170 14.20 -1.60 2.96
C VAL A 170 13.45 -1.24 1.68
N ASP A 171 12.97 -0.01 1.57
CA ASP A 171 12.25 0.47 0.39
C ASP A 171 13.16 0.66 -0.83
N ASP A 172 14.42 1.09 -0.62
CA ASP A 172 15.42 1.17 -1.69
C ASP A 172 15.87 -0.22 -2.16
N LEU A 173 16.07 -1.15 -1.22
CA LEU A 173 16.50 -2.52 -1.53
C LEU A 173 15.37 -3.37 -2.17
N GLU A 174 14.12 -3.11 -1.78
CA GLU A 174 12.95 -3.91 -2.16
C GLU A 174 11.81 -3.03 -2.71
N PRO A 175 12.02 -2.35 -3.86
CA PRO A 175 11.10 -1.32 -4.38
C PRO A 175 9.69 -1.84 -4.72
N ALA A 176 9.49 -3.16 -4.81
CA ALA A 176 8.17 -3.76 -4.91
C ALA A 176 7.26 -3.39 -3.72
N ARG A 177 7.83 -3.24 -2.51
CA ARG A 177 7.09 -2.88 -1.28
C ARG A 177 6.39 -1.54 -1.40
N THR A 178 7.00 -0.60 -2.10
CA THR A 178 6.46 0.75 -2.32
C THR A 178 5.69 0.87 -3.62
N GLN A 179 5.34 -0.26 -4.27
CA GLN A 179 4.73 -0.26 -5.59
C GLN A 179 5.56 0.52 -6.60
N TRP A 180 6.88 0.36 -6.50
CA TRP A 180 7.90 0.96 -7.38
C TRP A 180 8.07 2.47 -7.23
N VAL A 181 7.52 3.10 -6.19
CA VAL A 181 7.73 4.52 -5.89
C VAL A 181 9.20 4.83 -5.68
N THR A 182 9.90 4.03 -4.88
CA THR A 182 11.31 4.24 -4.51
C THR A 182 12.31 3.74 -5.56
N ARG A 183 11.85 3.40 -6.77
CA ARG A 183 12.72 2.91 -7.84
C ARG A 183 13.70 4.00 -8.29
N GLN A 184 14.93 3.59 -8.55
CA GLN A 184 15.94 4.47 -9.16
C GLN A 184 15.89 4.46 -10.71
N SER A 185 15.21 3.47 -11.31
CA SER A 185 15.04 3.34 -12.76
C SER A 185 13.82 2.51 -13.12
N GLU A 186 13.32 2.67 -14.35
CA GLU A 186 12.18 1.89 -14.88
C GLU A 186 12.48 0.40 -15.05
N ASP A 187 13.76 0.05 -15.24
CA ASP A 187 14.24 -1.33 -15.34
C ASP A 187 13.77 -2.23 -14.19
N ALA A 188 13.49 -1.66 -13.02
CA ALA A 188 13.03 -2.39 -11.84
C ALA A 188 11.74 -3.19 -12.10
N PHE A 189 10.70 -2.57 -12.66
CA PHE A 189 9.44 -3.26 -12.96
C PHE A 189 9.45 -3.91 -14.36
N LEU A 190 10.21 -3.35 -15.32
CA LEU A 190 10.33 -3.93 -16.67
C LEU A 190 10.90 -5.36 -16.64
N LYS A 191 11.86 -5.64 -15.76
CA LYS A 191 12.41 -7.00 -15.58
C LYS A 191 11.34 -8.03 -15.19
N LEU A 192 10.28 -7.60 -14.51
CA LEU A 192 9.18 -8.44 -14.04
C LEU A 192 8.03 -8.54 -15.04
N ALA A 193 7.91 -7.57 -15.95
CA ALA A 193 6.90 -7.58 -17.00
C ALA A 193 7.19 -8.67 -18.07
N PRO A 194 6.16 -9.35 -18.61
CA PRO A 194 6.31 -10.25 -19.75
C PRO A 194 6.95 -9.54 -20.94
N ALA A 195 7.72 -10.27 -21.74
CA ALA A 195 8.40 -9.71 -22.91
C ALA A 195 7.45 -8.98 -23.88
N LEU A 196 6.21 -9.47 -24.02
CA LEU A 196 5.19 -8.83 -24.83
C LEU A 196 4.86 -7.40 -24.35
N LEU A 197 4.70 -7.20 -23.03
CA LEU A 197 4.39 -5.88 -22.47
C LEU A 197 5.62 -4.96 -22.53
N ARG A 198 6.82 -5.49 -22.31
CA ARG A 198 8.05 -4.71 -22.48
C ARG A 198 8.19 -4.12 -23.89
N ASN A 199 7.77 -4.87 -24.90
CA ASN A 199 7.77 -4.41 -26.29
C ASN A 199 6.66 -3.38 -26.60
N GLN A 200 5.74 -3.16 -25.65
CA GLN A 200 4.62 -2.21 -25.71
C GLN A 200 4.83 -1.03 -24.75
N LEU A 201 6.05 -0.83 -24.26
CA LEU A 201 6.38 0.30 -23.39
C LEU A 201 6.01 1.62 -24.09
N LEU A 202 5.18 2.42 -23.43
CA LEU A 202 4.78 3.72 -23.91
C LEU A 202 5.90 4.73 -23.77
N SER A 203 6.05 5.60 -24.77
CA SER A 203 6.91 6.78 -24.67
C SER A 203 6.42 7.74 -23.59
N GLU A 204 7.30 8.60 -23.07
CA GLU A 204 6.92 9.60 -22.05
C GLU A 204 5.72 10.46 -22.48
N THR A 205 5.65 10.84 -23.75
CA THR A 205 4.51 11.61 -24.30
C THR A 205 3.22 10.80 -24.25
N GLU A 206 3.26 9.53 -24.66
CA GLU A 206 2.09 8.65 -24.58
C GLU A 206 1.66 8.40 -23.13
N GLN A 207 2.60 8.28 -22.19
CA GLN A 207 2.27 8.14 -20.77
C GLN A 207 1.54 9.36 -20.23
N LEU A 208 1.93 10.57 -20.64
CA LEU A 208 1.23 11.82 -20.26
C LEU A 208 -0.21 11.89 -20.78
N ASP A 209 -0.49 11.24 -21.91
CA ASP A 209 -1.86 11.10 -22.44
C ASP A 209 -2.67 10.01 -21.70
N ASN A 210 -2.03 9.21 -20.84
CA ASN A 210 -2.63 8.05 -20.15
C ASN A 210 -2.56 8.16 -18.62
N LEU A 211 -2.95 9.31 -18.07
CA LEU A 211 -2.94 9.57 -16.64
C LEU A 211 -4.00 8.78 -15.86
N LEU A 212 -3.55 8.13 -14.79
CA LEU A 212 -4.35 7.44 -13.77
C LEU A 212 -4.84 8.45 -12.73
N LEU A 213 -5.89 9.18 -13.11
CA LEU A 213 -6.53 10.18 -12.26
C LEU A 213 -7.56 9.52 -11.32
N PRO A 214 -7.36 9.57 -10.00
CA PRO A 214 -8.34 9.08 -9.03
C PRO A 214 -9.54 10.03 -8.96
N SER A 215 -10.64 9.56 -8.39
CA SER A 215 -11.76 10.45 -8.06
C SER A 215 -11.35 11.46 -7.00
N SER A 216 -11.67 12.74 -7.21
CA SER A 216 -11.40 13.83 -6.26
C SER A 216 -12.09 13.64 -4.89
N LYS A 217 -13.00 12.67 -4.77
CA LYS A 217 -13.68 12.32 -3.52
C LYS A 217 -12.78 11.67 -2.47
N TYR A 218 -11.59 11.19 -2.87
CA TYR A 218 -10.69 10.44 -1.99
C TYR A 218 -9.34 11.13 -1.77
N ASP A 219 -9.15 12.34 -2.30
CA ASP A 219 -8.03 13.23 -1.94
C ASP A 219 -8.29 14.03 -0.65
N GLU A 220 -9.53 14.01 -0.13
CA GLU A 220 -9.92 14.72 1.10
C GLU A 220 -9.84 13.80 2.33
N ASP A 221 -8.61 13.52 2.78
CA ASP A 221 -8.40 13.03 4.14
C ASP A 221 -8.41 14.18 5.15
N THR A 222 -9.61 14.66 5.44
CA THR A 222 -9.90 15.00 6.82
C THR A 222 -11.25 14.41 7.17
N LEU A 223 -11.26 13.43 8.07
CA LEU A 223 -12.45 12.85 8.71
C LEU A 223 -13.49 13.92 9.12
N ALA A 224 -13.02 15.14 9.43
CA ALA A 224 -13.84 16.32 9.68
C ALA A 224 -14.71 16.78 8.49
N ALA A 225 -14.20 16.76 7.26
CA ALA A 225 -14.94 17.13 6.04
C ALA A 225 -16.06 16.11 5.74
N VAL A 226 -15.76 14.83 5.93
CA VAL A 226 -16.73 13.73 5.76
C VAL A 226 -17.87 13.82 6.78
N LEU A 227 -17.56 14.04 8.07
CA LEU A 227 -18.57 14.20 9.12
C LEU A 227 -19.43 15.47 8.93
N ALA A 228 -18.85 16.55 8.42
CA ALA A 228 -19.57 17.79 8.10
C ALA A 228 -20.55 17.60 6.92
N ALA A 229 -20.16 16.86 5.89
CA ALA A 229 -21.02 16.56 4.74
C ALA A 229 -22.22 15.66 5.12
N VAL A 230 -22.00 14.67 5.98
CA VAL A 230 -23.06 13.77 6.48
C VAL A 230 -24.04 14.52 7.38
N SER A 231 -23.55 15.48 8.18
CA SER A 231 -24.39 16.30 9.06
C SER A 231 -25.26 17.31 8.29
N LYS A 232 -24.78 17.83 7.15
CA LYS A 232 -25.56 18.69 6.23
C LYS A 232 -26.69 17.93 5.51
N ARG A 233 -26.53 16.62 5.28
CA ARG A 233 -27.55 15.78 4.62
C ARG A 233 -28.67 15.32 5.54
N LYS A 234 -28.53 15.40 6.87
CA LYS A 234 -29.59 15.07 7.84
C LYS A 234 -30.55 16.23 8.15
N ARG A 235 -30.42 17.37 7.47
CA ARG A 235 -31.25 18.58 7.68
C ARG A 235 -32.10 18.98 6.46
N LYS A 236 -32.35 18.06 5.53
CA LYS A 236 -33.35 18.22 4.47
C LYS A 236 -34.28 17.03 4.45
#